data_AF-A0A1C6SKF3-F1
#
_entry.id   AF-A0A1C6SKF3-F1
#
_cell.length_a   1.000
_cell.length_b   1.000
_cell.length_c   1.000
_cell.angle_alpha   90.00
_cell.angle_beta   90.00
_cell.angle_gamma   90.00
#
_symmetry.space_group_name_H-M   'P 1'
#
loop_
_entity.id
_entity.type
_entity.pdbx_description
1 polymer ?
#
loop_
_entity_poly.entity_id
_entity_poly.type
_entity_poly.pdbx_seq_one_letter_code
_entity_poly.pdbx_strand_id
1 'polypeptide(L)' 'MEDDIVLRLDRATAEDLYVALYEAGEHIAAGAAITPPTAEEVERLGTLLRDLGHALGRRCSPYCDHL' A
#
# COMPACT_ATOMS: atom_id res chain seq x y z
N MET A 1 -21.14 16.94 1.78
CA MET A 1 -19.74 16.88 2.22
C MET A 1 -19.29 15.52 1.77
N GLU A 2 -18.39 15.49 0.79
CA GLU A 2 -17.96 14.28 0.09
C GLU A 2 -17.48 13.22 1.09
N ASP A 3 -17.67 11.95 0.75
CA ASP A 3 -17.28 10.79 1.54
C ASP A 3 -15.75 10.65 1.58
N ASP A 4 -15.09 11.61 2.24
CA ASP A 4 -13.63 11.69 2.31
C ASP A 4 -13.08 10.48 3.08
N ILE A 5 -12.12 9.78 2.45
CA ILE A 5 -11.37 8.70 3.07
C ILE A 5 -10.02 9.24 3.52
N VAL A 6 -9.83 9.32 4.84
CA VAL A 6 -8.60 9.83 5.45
C VAL A 6 -7.86 8.69 6.14
N LEU A 7 -6.62 8.45 5.73
CA LEU A 7 -5.69 7.51 6.38
C LEU A 7 -4.57 8.28 7.05
N ARG A 8 -4.33 7.98 8.33
CA ARG A 8 -3.24 8.60 9.09
C ARG A 8 -2.01 7.71 9.01
N LEU A 9 -0.95 8.21 8.39
CA LEU A 9 0.31 7.50 8.25
C LEU A 9 1.34 8.06 9.23
N ASP A 10 2.16 7.19 9.80
CA ASP A 10 3.44 7.64 10.31
C ASP A 10 4.40 7.94 9.15
N ARG A 11 5.52 8.58 9.47
CA ARG A 11 6.48 9.03 8.48
C ARG A 11 7.07 7.86 7.68
N ALA A 12 7.41 6.76 8.34
CA ALA A 12 8.03 5.60 7.69
C ALA A 12 7.07 4.98 6.67
N THR A 13 5.80 4.78 7.05
CA THR A 13 4.76 4.25 6.18
C THR A 13 4.50 5.17 4.99
N ALA A 14 4.55 6.50 5.19
CA ALA A 14 4.40 7.46 4.10
C ALA A 14 5.58 7.45 3.12
N GLU A 15 6.80 7.32 3.61
CA GLU A 15 8.01 7.19 2.78
C GLU A 15 7.98 5.89 1.97
N ASP A 16 7.65 4.76 2.59
CA ASP A 16 7.51 3.47 1.90
C ASP A 16 6.40 3.50 0.83
N LEU A 17 5.27 4.16 1.11
CA LEU A 17 4.18 4.30 0.13
C LEU A 17 4.63 5.13 -1.07
N TYR A 18 5.34 6.23 -0.82
CA TYR A 18 5.88 7.08 -1.88
C TYR A 18 6.84 6.29 -2.77
N VAL A 19 7.81 5.59 -2.16
CA VAL A 19 8.79 4.77 -2.88
C VAL A 19 8.09 3.71 -3.70
N ALA A 20 7.16 2.96 -3.11
CA ALA A 20 6.42 1.91 -3.81
C ALA A 20 5.66 2.43 -5.04
N LEU A 21 4.98 3.57 -4.94
CA LEU A 21 4.23 4.15 -6.05
C LEU A 21 5.15 4.77 -7.11
N TYR A 22 6.18 5.49 -6.68
CA TYR A 22 7.13 6.15 -7.57
C TYR A 22 7.96 5.13 -8.35
N GLU A 23 8.59 4.19 -7.66
CA GLU A 23 9.42 3.15 -8.28
C GLU A 23 8.59 2.25 -9.18
N ALA A 24 7.38 1.84 -8.77
CA ALA A 24 6.51 1.08 -9.65
C ALA A 24 6.21 1.82 -10.96
N GLY A 25 5.90 3.11 -10.89
CA GLY A 25 5.66 3.94 -12.07
C GLY A 25 6.87 4.03 -13.01
N GLU A 26 8.04 4.36 -12.45
CA GLU A 26 9.29 4.46 -13.20
C GLU A 26 9.67 3.13 -13.86
N HIS A 27 9.59 2.03 -13.11
CA HIS A 27 9.95 0.71 -13.61
C HIS A 27 8.97 0.22 -14.69
N ILE A 28 7.66 0.45 -14.53
CA ILE A 28 6.67 0.15 -15.56
C ILE A 28 6.94 0.96 -16.83
N ALA A 29 7.20 2.26 -16.70
CA ALA A 29 7.50 3.12 -17.84
C ALA A 29 8.78 2.71 -18.58
N ALA A 30 9.79 2.25 -17.84
CA ALA A 30 11.06 1.78 -18.38
C ALA A 30 11.03 0.32 -18.87
N GLY A 31 9.94 -0.43 -18.65
CA GLY A 31 9.90 -1.87 -18.91
C GLY A 31 10.87 -2.68 -18.05
N ALA A 32 11.23 -2.15 -16.88
CA ALA A 32 12.19 -2.72 -15.95
C ALA A 32 11.52 -3.62 -14.90
N ALA A 33 12.26 -4.60 -14.38
CA ALA A 33 11.82 -5.43 -13.27
C ALA A 33 11.65 -4.58 -12.00
N ILE A 34 10.55 -4.77 -11.28
CA ILE A 34 10.31 -4.10 -9.99
C ILE A 34 11.07 -4.86 -8.90
N THR A 35 11.85 -4.13 -8.10
CA THR A 35 12.56 -4.71 -6.96
C THR A 35 11.54 -5.20 -5.92
N PRO A 36 11.65 -6.45 -5.42
CA PRO A 36 10.76 -6.91 -4.36
C PRO A 36 10.95 -6.06 -3.09
N PRO A 37 9.87 -5.63 -2.42
CA PRO A 37 9.95 -4.95 -1.14
C PRO A 37 10.49 -5.89 -0.05
N THR A 38 11.10 -5.30 0.97
CA THR A 38 11.51 -5.98 2.19
C THR A 38 10.30 -6.47 3.00
N ALA A 39 10.49 -7.42 3.91
CA ALA A 39 9.42 -7.93 4.76
C ALA A 39 8.77 -6.82 5.62
N GLU A 40 9.56 -5.85 6.08
CA GLU A 40 9.10 -4.74 6.91
C GLU A 40 8.24 -3.75 6.10
N GLU A 41 8.65 -3.42 4.88
CA GLU A 41 7.85 -2.61 3.95
C GLU A 41 6.54 -3.33 3.58
N VAL A 42 6.59 -4.64 3.36
CA VAL A 42 5.38 -5.46 3.10
C VAL A 42 4.41 -5.41 4.28
N GLU A 43 4.90 -5.53 5.51
CA GLU A 43 4.05 -5.49 6.70
C GLU A 43 3.37 -4.11 6.87
N ARG A 44 4.15 -3.02 6.73
CA ARG A 44 3.63 -1.65 6.84
C ARG A 44 2.62 -1.33 5.75
N LEU A 45 2.99 -1.57 4.49
CA LEU A 45 2.12 -1.30 3.35
C LEU A 45 0.91 -2.24 3.32
N GLY A 46 1.08 -3.50 3.73
CA GLY A 46 -0.02 -4.46 3.85
C GLY A 46 -1.07 -4.00 4.86
N THR A 47 -0.64 -3.54 6.03
CA THR A 47 -1.55 -2.96 7.04
C THR A 47 -2.27 -1.73 6.50
N LEU A 48 -1.53 -0.82 5.86
CA LEU A 48 -2.11 0.36 5.23
C LEU A 48 -3.18 0.01 4.18
N LEU A 49 -2.87 -0.92 3.28
CA LEU A 49 -3.79 -1.32 2.20
C LEU A 49 -5.03 -2.04 2.75
N ARG A 50 -4.88 -2.78 3.84
CA ARG A 50 -6.00 -3.39 4.58
C ARG A 50 -6.91 -2.31 5.17
N ASP A 51 -6.34 -1.32 5.85
CA ASP A 51 -7.10 -0.22 6.45
C ASP A 51 -7.82 0.63 5.38
N LEU A 52 -7.15 0.88 4.24
CA LEU A 52 -7.77 1.49 3.07
C LEU A 52 -8.93 0.65 2.55
N GLY A 53 -8.75 -0.67 2.45
CA GLY A 53 -9.80 -1.60 2.04
C GLY A 53 -11.04 -1.51 2.95
N HIS A 54 -10.84 -1.49 4.26
CA HIS A 54 -11.91 -1.33 5.23
C HIS A 54 -12.61 0.03 5.10
N ALA A 55 -11.86 1.12 4.97
CA ALA A 55 -12.41 2.46 4.80
C ALA A 55 -13.23 2.60 3.51
N LEU A 56 -12.85 1.88 2.45
CA LEU A 56 -13.58 1.78 1.18
C LEU A 56 -14.80 0.84 1.25
N GLY A 57 -15.08 0.22 2.39
CA GLY A 57 -16.16 -0.77 2.53
C GLY A 57 -15.91 -2.08 1.77
N ARG A 58 -14.66 -2.36 1.38
CA ARG A 58 -14.30 -3.62 0.72
C ARG A 58 -14.31 -4.73 1.77
N ARG A 59 -15.11 -5.77 1.53
CA ARG A 59 -15.06 -6.98 2.34
C ARG A 59 -13.71 -7.67 2.12
N CYS A 60 -13.04 -8.03 3.20
CA CYS A 60 -11.82 -8.83 3.17
C CYS A 60 -12.01 -10.03 2.23
N SER A 61 -11.13 -10.14 1.25
CA SER A 61 -10.97 -11.38 0.50
C SER A 61 -10.43 -12.45 1.47
N PRO A 62 -10.73 -13.75 1.30
CA PRO A 62 -10.19 -14.82 2.17
C PRO A 62 -8.65 -14.86 2.29
N TYR A 63 -7.91 -14.07 1.51
CA TYR A 63 -6.47 -13.88 1.64
C TYR A 63 -6.06 -12.84 2.70
N CYS A 64 -6.99 -12.08 3.28
CA CYS A 64 -6.70 -11.08 4.32
C CYS A 64 -6.44 -11.70 5.70
N ASP A 65 -6.88 -12.95 5.95
CA ASP A 65 -6.77 -13.63 7.25
C ASP A 65 -5.44 -14.39 7.43
N HIS A 66 -4.51 -14.28 6.48
CA HIS A 66 -3.27 -15.07 6.44
C HIS A 66 -1.98 -14.22 6.36
N LEU A 67 -2.07 -12.91 6.62
CA LEU A 67 -0.93 -12.03 6.84
C LEU A 67 -0.83 -11.64 8.32
#